data_AF-A0A660YWK2-F1
#
_entry.id   AF-A0A660YWK2-F1
#
_cell.length_a   1.000
_cell.length_b   1.000
_cell.length_c   1.000
_cell.angle_alpha   90.00
_cell.angle_beta   90.00
_cell.angle_gamma   90.00
#
_symmetry.space_group_name_H-M   'P 1'
#
loop_
_entity.id
_entity.type
_entity.pdbx_description
1 polymer ?
#
loop_
_entity_poly.entity_id
_entity_poly.type
_entity_poly.pdbx_seq_one_letter_code
_entity_poly.pdbx_strand_id
1 'polypeptide(L)'
;MADCQTCHADDYSGGIASPTCLQCHTFPNGPESCNTCHGDFNDLNRIAPPKDLNNDTLTTSPGVGAHVKHLYDNQLGSEILCSTCHKVPQEVYDPGHVDSNLPAEVIFGNLAIYDGGANAGYNFSNATCSDVYCHGSFEFLKDSAGANAWIYTDSLIVGNSFAPKWNKVDSTQAVCGSCHLLPPTGHQNAGNDPNATTCATCHPGVVDVNGNIIDQTKHINGVKNAFGN
;
A
#
# COMPACT_ATOMS: atom_id res chain seq x y z
N MET A 1 -22.05 3.56 -18.65
CA MET A 1 -21.65 3.74 -20.06
C MET A 1 -22.20 2.64 -20.97
N ALA A 2 -22.67 1.50 -20.44
CA ALA A 2 -23.34 0.45 -21.23
C ALA A 2 -24.50 0.99 -22.10
N ASP A 3 -25.35 1.87 -21.55
CA ASP A 3 -26.45 2.47 -22.30
C ASP A 3 -25.97 3.28 -23.52
N CYS A 4 -24.74 3.81 -23.50
CA CYS A 4 -24.16 4.58 -24.61
C CYS A 4 -23.84 3.68 -25.81
N GLN A 5 -23.50 2.40 -25.58
CA GLN A 5 -23.19 1.44 -26.64
C GLN A 5 -24.38 1.22 -27.58
N THR A 6 -25.60 1.39 -27.09
CA THR A 6 -26.83 1.29 -27.90
C THR A 6 -26.85 2.25 -29.11
N CYS A 7 -26.15 3.39 -29.02
CA CYS A 7 -26.06 4.39 -30.08
C CYS A 7 -24.64 4.50 -30.68
N HIS A 8 -23.61 4.19 -29.88
CA HIS A 8 -22.20 4.40 -30.23
C HIS A 8 -21.43 3.10 -30.57
N ALA A 9 -22.15 2.02 -30.83
CA ALA A 9 -21.66 0.63 -30.98
C ALA A 9 -21.00 0.07 -29.71
N ASP A 10 -20.86 -1.25 -29.68
CA ASP A 10 -20.33 -2.00 -28.54
C ASP A 10 -18.88 -1.60 -28.21
N ASP A 11 -18.09 -1.18 -29.21
CA ASP A 11 -16.69 -0.79 -29.06
C ASP A 11 -16.47 0.73 -28.99
N TYR A 12 -17.54 1.53 -28.94
CA TYR A 12 -17.49 3.00 -28.95
C TYR A 12 -16.87 3.63 -30.21
N SER A 13 -16.69 2.84 -31.28
CA SER A 13 -16.23 3.33 -32.58
C SER A 13 -17.24 4.28 -33.26
N GLY A 14 -18.43 4.42 -32.69
CA GLY A 14 -19.55 5.18 -33.23
C GLY A 14 -20.60 4.25 -33.84
N GLY A 15 -21.62 4.80 -34.48
CA GLY A 15 -22.62 3.96 -35.14
C GLY A 15 -23.80 4.77 -35.63
N ILE A 16 -24.97 4.52 -35.03
CA ILE A 16 -26.19 5.30 -35.29
C ILE A 16 -25.98 6.76 -34.88
N ALA A 17 -25.16 7.00 -33.84
CA ALA A 17 -24.72 8.31 -33.41
C ALA A 17 -23.21 8.50 -33.64
N SER A 18 -22.83 9.75 -33.95
CA SER A 18 -21.45 10.24 -34.08
C SER A 18 -21.30 11.46 -33.17
N PRO A 19 -20.13 11.75 -32.56
CA PRO A 19 -18.77 11.27 -32.87
C PRO A 19 -18.39 9.90 -32.26
N THR A 20 -17.28 9.34 -32.74
CA THR A 20 -16.58 8.21 -32.10
C THR A 20 -15.88 8.66 -30.81
N CYS A 21 -15.94 7.84 -29.77
CA CYS A 21 -15.22 8.11 -28.52
C CYS A 21 -13.72 7.78 -28.65
N LEU A 22 -13.38 6.88 -29.57
CA LEU A 22 -12.03 6.34 -29.76
C LEU A 22 -11.04 7.35 -30.37
N GLN A 23 -11.52 8.52 -30.79
CA GLN A 23 -10.64 9.63 -31.20
C GLN A 23 -9.82 10.17 -30.03
N CYS A 24 -10.42 10.25 -28.84
CA CYS A 24 -9.76 10.75 -27.64
C CYS A 24 -9.44 9.61 -26.66
N HIS A 25 -10.34 8.65 -26.50
CA HIS A 25 -10.15 7.49 -25.64
C HIS A 25 -9.49 6.36 -26.44
N THR A 26 -8.20 6.53 -26.73
CA THR A 26 -7.46 5.66 -27.66
C THR A 26 -6.94 4.37 -27.03
N PHE A 27 -7.03 4.25 -25.71
CA PHE A 27 -6.59 3.06 -25.00
C PHE A 27 -7.55 1.87 -25.17
N PRO A 28 -7.09 0.63 -24.92
CA PRO A 28 -7.96 -0.53 -24.90
C PRO A 28 -9.17 -0.30 -23.98
N ASN A 29 -10.33 -0.77 -24.43
CA ASN A 29 -11.67 -0.53 -23.84
C ASN A 29 -12.19 0.93 -23.97
N GLY A 30 -11.46 1.80 -24.66
CA GLY A 30 -11.89 3.15 -24.97
C GLY A 30 -12.27 3.95 -23.72
N PRO A 31 -13.49 4.52 -23.63
CA PRO A 31 -13.92 5.28 -22.45
C PRO A 31 -14.03 4.41 -21.17
N GLU A 32 -14.01 3.09 -21.29
CA GLU A 32 -14.02 2.15 -20.16
C GLU A 32 -12.61 1.74 -19.70
N SER A 33 -11.55 2.32 -20.25
CA SER A 33 -10.17 2.05 -19.80
C SER A 33 -9.96 2.48 -18.35
N CYS A 34 -9.27 1.66 -17.54
CA CYS A 34 -9.18 1.83 -16.08
C CYS A 34 -8.61 3.16 -15.61
N ASN A 35 -7.73 3.78 -16.40
CA ASN A 35 -7.10 5.08 -16.09
C ASN A 35 -7.94 6.29 -16.54
N THR A 36 -9.12 6.07 -17.13
CA THR A 36 -9.96 7.15 -17.70
C THR A 36 -10.61 8.00 -16.61
N CYS A 37 -11.20 7.36 -15.59
CA CYS A 37 -11.97 8.05 -14.56
C CYS A 37 -11.07 8.58 -13.43
N HIS A 38 -10.17 7.74 -12.94
CA HIS A 38 -9.18 8.07 -11.92
C HIS A 38 -7.82 7.50 -12.33
N GLY A 39 -6.74 8.11 -11.88
CA GLY A 39 -5.41 7.77 -12.36
C GLY A 39 -4.86 8.79 -13.35
N ASP A 40 -3.93 8.35 -14.20
CA ASP A 40 -3.34 9.16 -15.27
C ASP A 40 -3.94 8.78 -16.62
N PHE A 41 -4.72 9.70 -17.18
CA PHE A 41 -5.37 9.53 -18.48
C PHE A 41 -4.39 9.23 -19.63
N ASN A 42 -3.10 9.53 -19.48
CA ASN A 42 -2.10 9.32 -20.52
C ASN A 42 -1.22 8.08 -20.28
N ASP A 43 -1.42 7.33 -19.19
CA ASP A 43 -0.62 6.16 -18.84
C ASP A 43 -1.48 5.01 -18.28
N LEU A 44 -1.59 3.92 -19.05
CA LEU A 44 -2.33 2.72 -18.69
C LEU A 44 -1.78 1.98 -17.46
N ASN A 45 -0.54 2.22 -17.07
CA ASN A 45 0.06 1.61 -15.88
C ASN A 45 -0.24 2.40 -14.60
N ARG A 46 -0.83 3.60 -14.75
CA ARG A 46 -1.10 4.55 -13.66
C ARG A 46 -2.60 4.66 -13.42
N ILE A 47 -3.22 3.53 -13.07
CA ILE A 47 -4.66 3.43 -12.83
C ILE A 47 -5.08 3.98 -11.46
N ALA A 48 -4.17 4.09 -10.49
CA ALA A 48 -4.47 4.73 -9.21
C ALA A 48 -4.18 6.23 -9.26
N PRO A 49 -4.92 7.08 -8.51
CA PRO A 49 -4.75 8.53 -8.53
C PRO A 49 -3.29 9.01 -8.41
N PRO A 50 -2.86 9.79 -9.41
CA PRO A 50 -2.41 11.15 -9.17
C PRO A 50 -3.52 12.17 -9.42
N LYS A 51 -4.63 11.74 -10.06
CA LYS A 51 -5.87 12.50 -10.18
C LYS A 51 -7.03 11.65 -9.70
N ASP A 52 -7.82 12.17 -8.78
CA ASP A 52 -9.02 11.49 -8.27
C ASP A 52 -10.28 11.78 -9.10
N LEU A 53 -11.41 11.22 -8.67
CA LEU A 53 -12.70 11.37 -9.35
C LEU A 53 -13.28 12.80 -9.30
N ASN A 54 -12.79 13.64 -8.38
CA ASN A 54 -13.15 15.06 -8.29
C ASN A 54 -12.20 15.96 -9.10
N ASN A 55 -11.25 15.36 -9.84
CA ASN A 55 -10.13 16.02 -10.50
C ASN A 55 -9.12 16.69 -9.56
N ASP A 56 -9.12 16.34 -8.27
CA ASP A 56 -8.04 16.79 -7.39
C ASP A 56 -6.75 16.07 -7.77
N THR A 57 -5.63 16.81 -7.70
CA THR A 57 -4.28 16.26 -7.96
C THR A 57 -3.33 16.42 -6.79
N LEU A 58 -3.77 17.10 -5.72
CA LEU A 58 -2.96 17.32 -4.53
C LEU A 58 -3.14 16.16 -3.55
N THR A 59 -2.03 15.68 -2.98
CA THR A 59 -2.04 14.59 -1.99
C THR A 59 -2.80 14.92 -0.71
N THR A 60 -3.20 16.18 -0.51
CA THR A 60 -4.09 16.62 0.57
C THR A 60 -5.54 16.19 0.35
N SER A 61 -5.96 15.89 -0.88
CA SER A 61 -7.22 15.18 -1.14
C SER A 61 -7.06 13.71 -0.76
N PRO A 62 -7.96 13.12 0.06
CA PRO A 62 -7.93 11.68 0.35
C PRO A 62 -8.06 10.80 -0.90
N GLY A 63 -8.71 11.29 -1.96
CA GLY A 63 -8.80 10.57 -3.23
C GLY A 63 -7.44 10.40 -3.91
N VAL A 64 -6.53 11.36 -3.75
CA VAL A 64 -5.14 11.26 -4.23
C VAL A 64 -4.25 10.62 -3.19
N GLY A 65 -4.16 11.25 -2.01
CA GLY A 65 -3.46 10.75 -0.83
C GLY A 65 -2.08 10.17 -1.11
N ALA A 66 -1.79 9.04 -0.47
CA ALA A 66 -0.51 8.35 -0.57
C ALA A 66 -0.50 7.23 -1.63
N HIS A 67 -1.45 7.18 -2.58
CA HIS A 67 -1.52 6.11 -3.58
C HIS A 67 -0.18 5.90 -4.30
N VAL A 68 0.40 6.98 -4.85
CA VAL A 68 1.67 6.92 -5.59
C VAL A 68 2.82 6.38 -4.72
N LYS A 69 2.86 6.76 -3.43
CA LYS A 69 3.90 6.29 -2.50
C LYS A 69 3.83 4.80 -2.21
N HIS A 70 2.64 4.22 -2.24
CA HIS A 70 2.46 2.79 -1.99
C HIS A 70 2.65 1.96 -3.25
N LEU A 71 2.10 2.41 -4.39
CA LEU A 71 2.05 1.63 -5.61
C LEU A 71 3.31 1.73 -6.48
N TYR A 72 3.95 2.90 -6.52
CA TYR A 72 4.99 3.18 -7.52
C TYR A 72 6.30 3.68 -6.92
N ASP A 73 6.24 4.40 -5.80
CA ASP A 73 7.39 5.07 -5.20
C ASP A 73 7.73 4.49 -3.80
N ASN A 74 7.44 3.21 -3.56
CA ASN A 74 7.77 2.61 -2.26
C ASN A 74 9.29 2.44 -2.14
N GLN A 75 9.90 3.14 -1.18
CA GLN A 75 11.34 3.09 -0.93
C GLN A 75 11.73 2.16 0.21
N LEU A 76 10.77 1.71 1.02
CA LEU A 76 11.02 0.92 2.22
C LEU A 76 10.67 -0.56 2.05
N GLY A 77 9.95 -0.93 1.00
CA GLY A 77 9.59 -2.32 0.72
C GLY A 77 9.13 -2.47 -0.72
N SER A 78 8.63 -3.66 -1.07
CA SER A 78 8.00 -3.91 -2.37
C SER A 78 6.79 -3.00 -2.61
N GLU A 79 6.42 -2.86 -3.88
CA GLU A 79 5.17 -2.20 -4.30
C GLU A 79 3.96 -2.81 -3.58
N ILE A 80 3.07 -1.95 -3.08
CA ILE A 80 1.87 -2.37 -2.36
C ILE A 80 0.70 -2.35 -3.34
N LEU A 81 0.24 -3.54 -3.71
CA LEU A 81 -0.86 -3.72 -4.66
C LEU A 81 -2.18 -3.16 -4.12
N CYS A 82 -3.05 -2.69 -5.02
CA CYS A 82 -4.39 -2.17 -4.72
C CYS A 82 -5.21 -3.14 -3.84
N SER A 83 -5.08 -4.44 -4.11
CA SER A 83 -5.77 -5.53 -3.39
C SER A 83 -5.42 -5.64 -1.90
N THR A 84 -4.40 -4.90 -1.46
CA THR A 84 -4.02 -4.80 -0.04
C THR A 84 -5.00 -3.93 0.75
N CYS A 85 -5.67 -2.98 0.10
CA CYS A 85 -6.58 -2.01 0.73
C CYS A 85 -7.97 -1.99 0.11
N HIS A 86 -8.14 -2.44 -1.13
CA HIS A 86 -9.39 -2.36 -1.87
C HIS A 86 -9.72 -3.69 -2.53
N LYS A 87 -11.00 -3.89 -2.84
CA LYS A 87 -11.40 -4.89 -3.84
C LYS A 87 -11.16 -4.29 -5.22
N VAL A 88 -10.29 -4.91 -6.02
CA VAL A 88 -9.95 -4.40 -7.36
C VAL A 88 -10.94 -4.98 -8.37
N PRO A 89 -11.70 -4.16 -9.12
CA PRO A 89 -12.57 -4.64 -10.19
C PRO A 89 -11.74 -5.13 -11.38
N GLN A 90 -12.22 -6.15 -12.08
CA GLN A 90 -11.69 -6.57 -13.37
C GLN A 90 -12.32 -5.74 -14.50
N GLU A 91 -13.61 -5.42 -14.39
CA GLU A 91 -14.39 -4.65 -15.36
C GLU A 91 -15.10 -3.46 -14.71
N VAL A 92 -15.53 -2.48 -15.50
CA VAL A 92 -16.14 -1.23 -14.99
C VAL A 92 -17.35 -1.50 -14.09
N TYR A 93 -18.21 -2.45 -14.45
CA TYR A 93 -19.46 -2.73 -13.74
C TYR A 93 -19.36 -3.89 -12.74
N ASP A 94 -18.15 -4.32 -12.41
CA ASP A 94 -17.98 -5.31 -11.36
C ASP A 94 -18.50 -4.79 -10.02
N PRO A 95 -19.10 -5.66 -9.18
CA PRO A 95 -19.61 -5.25 -7.87
C PRO A 95 -18.50 -4.66 -6.98
N GLY A 96 -18.73 -3.47 -6.43
CA GLY A 96 -17.80 -2.70 -5.62
C GLY A 96 -16.95 -1.67 -6.39
N HIS A 97 -17.42 -1.16 -7.52
CA HIS A 97 -16.73 -0.15 -8.32
C HIS A 97 -17.61 1.07 -8.62
N VAL A 98 -18.48 1.00 -9.65
CA VAL A 98 -19.39 2.10 -10.03
C VAL A 98 -20.83 1.89 -9.54
N ASP A 99 -21.01 1.04 -8.54
CA ASP A 99 -22.29 0.62 -7.98
C ASP A 99 -22.60 1.20 -6.59
N SER A 100 -21.61 1.86 -5.96
CA SER A 100 -21.76 2.51 -4.66
C SER A 100 -21.43 4.01 -4.71
N ASN A 101 -21.81 4.72 -3.65
CA ASN A 101 -21.46 6.14 -3.50
C ASN A 101 -20.01 6.29 -3.09
N LEU A 102 -19.35 7.34 -3.59
CA LEU A 102 -18.01 7.70 -3.14
C LEU A 102 -17.99 8.04 -1.63
N PRO A 103 -16.85 7.80 -0.95
CA PRO A 103 -15.58 7.24 -1.45
C PRO A 103 -15.60 5.71 -1.60
N ALA A 104 -14.68 5.17 -2.41
CA ALA A 104 -14.50 3.72 -2.57
C ALA A 104 -14.24 3.02 -1.22
N GLU A 105 -14.79 1.82 -1.05
CA GLU A 105 -14.65 1.05 0.17
C GLU A 105 -13.20 0.63 0.42
N VAL A 106 -12.72 0.82 1.65
CA VAL A 106 -11.42 0.31 2.10
C VAL A 106 -11.65 -1.01 2.83
N ILE A 107 -11.13 -2.09 2.26
CA ILE A 107 -11.21 -3.46 2.76
C ILE A 107 -9.78 -4.01 2.79
N PHE A 108 -9.16 -3.99 3.97
CA PHE A 108 -7.80 -4.47 4.12
C PHE A 108 -7.69 -5.98 3.94
N GLY A 109 -6.64 -6.41 3.27
CA GLY A 109 -6.36 -7.82 3.01
C GLY A 109 -4.87 -8.08 2.78
N ASN A 110 -4.53 -9.34 2.52
CA ASN A 110 -3.16 -9.78 2.23
C ASN A 110 -2.19 -9.35 3.33
N LEU A 111 -1.12 -8.65 2.96
CA LEU A 111 -0.05 -8.22 3.86
C LEU A 111 -0.52 -7.22 4.91
N ALA A 112 -1.52 -6.37 4.63
CA ALA A 112 -1.98 -5.34 5.58
C ALA A 112 -2.52 -5.92 6.90
N ILE A 113 -3.05 -7.15 6.85
CA ILE A 113 -3.68 -7.82 7.99
C ILE A 113 -2.83 -8.97 8.56
N TYR A 114 -1.56 -9.06 8.17
CA TYR A 114 -0.66 -10.10 8.64
C TYR A 114 -0.36 -9.96 10.15
N ASP A 115 -0.17 -11.10 10.84
CA ASP A 115 0.36 -11.23 12.22
C ASP A 115 -0.16 -10.21 13.26
N GLY A 116 -1.49 -10.14 13.40
CA GLY A 116 -2.15 -9.26 14.39
C GLY A 116 -2.86 -8.05 13.78
N GLY A 117 -2.61 -7.72 12.51
CA GLY A 117 -3.32 -6.68 11.77
C GLY A 117 -4.78 -6.99 11.42
N ALA A 118 -5.43 -7.96 12.09
CA ALA A 118 -6.79 -8.39 11.78
C ALA A 118 -7.85 -7.28 11.94
N ASN A 119 -7.53 -6.23 12.70
CA ASN A 119 -8.39 -5.07 12.91
C ASN A 119 -7.97 -3.85 12.08
N ALA A 120 -7.16 -4.03 11.04
CA ALA A 120 -6.74 -2.95 10.15
C ALA A 120 -7.93 -2.07 9.75
N GLY A 121 -7.78 -0.77 9.99
CA GLY A 121 -8.87 0.18 9.89
C GLY A 121 -8.46 1.44 9.14
N TYR A 122 -9.42 2.02 8.44
CA TYR A 122 -9.30 3.36 7.85
C TYR A 122 -10.46 4.21 8.32
N ASN A 123 -10.15 5.36 8.90
CA ASN A 123 -11.13 6.33 9.33
C ASN A 123 -11.25 7.43 8.27
N PHE A 124 -12.40 7.44 7.59
CA PHE A 124 -12.67 8.39 6.50
C PHE A 124 -12.77 9.86 6.98
N SER A 125 -13.18 10.11 8.22
CA SER A 125 -13.38 11.46 8.75
C SER A 125 -12.06 12.20 9.00
N ASN A 126 -11.02 11.47 9.40
CA ASN A 126 -9.71 12.05 9.72
C ASN A 126 -8.59 11.63 8.74
N ALA A 127 -8.92 10.73 7.80
CA ALA A 127 -8.01 10.09 6.85
C ALA A 127 -6.85 9.37 7.55
N THR A 128 -7.09 8.68 8.66
CA THR A 128 -6.05 7.92 9.38
C THR A 128 -6.21 6.42 9.25
N CYS A 129 -5.10 5.72 9.11
CA CYS A 129 -5.05 4.27 9.21
C CYS A 129 -4.79 3.84 10.67
N SER A 130 -5.26 2.65 11.04
CA SER A 130 -4.93 2.00 12.31
C SER A 130 -4.73 0.51 12.12
N ASP A 131 -3.95 -0.12 13.00
CA ASP A 131 -3.84 -1.57 13.12
C ASP A 131 -3.41 -2.30 11.82
N VAL A 132 -2.63 -1.60 10.98
CA VAL A 132 -2.07 -2.14 9.74
C VAL A 132 -0.68 -2.71 10.02
N TYR A 133 -0.43 -3.95 9.59
CA TYR A 133 0.85 -4.64 9.75
C TYR A 133 2.06 -3.78 9.33
N CYS A 134 2.03 -3.23 8.12
CA CYS A 134 3.10 -2.40 7.56
C CYS A 134 3.34 -1.11 8.35
N HIS A 135 2.34 -0.63 9.08
CA HIS A 135 2.44 0.56 9.93
C HIS A 135 2.81 0.21 11.39
N GLY A 136 3.32 -1.00 11.63
CA GLY A 136 3.86 -1.41 12.92
C GLY A 136 2.86 -2.14 13.81
N SER A 137 1.70 -2.57 13.29
CA SER A 137 0.78 -3.44 14.01
C SER A 137 1.13 -4.91 13.80
N PHE A 138 2.30 -5.30 14.33
CA PHE A 138 2.76 -6.68 14.32
C PHE A 138 3.19 -7.10 15.73
N GLU A 139 3.01 -8.37 16.04
CA GLU A 139 3.34 -8.95 17.33
C GLU A 139 3.92 -10.37 17.18
N PHE A 140 5.24 -10.49 17.27
CA PHE A 140 5.88 -11.80 17.21
C PHE A 140 5.97 -12.41 18.61
N LEU A 141 5.39 -13.58 18.81
CA LEU A 141 5.47 -14.33 20.08
C LEU A 141 6.82 -15.02 20.26
N LYS A 142 7.43 -14.88 21.44
CA LYS A 142 8.66 -15.60 21.83
C LYS A 142 8.50 -17.11 21.73
N ASP A 143 7.34 -17.63 22.13
CA ASP A 143 7.06 -19.06 22.11
C ASP A 143 7.03 -19.63 20.67
N SER A 144 6.75 -18.79 19.69
CA SER A 144 6.78 -19.14 18.25
C SER A 144 8.16 -18.96 17.62
N ALA A 145 9.17 -18.54 18.38
CA ALA A 145 10.51 -18.25 17.86
C ALA A 145 11.44 -19.47 17.82
N GLY A 146 11.08 -20.57 18.50
CA GLY A 146 11.88 -21.79 18.54
C GLY A 146 13.33 -21.53 18.99
N ALA A 147 14.30 -21.99 18.21
CA ALA A 147 15.72 -21.80 18.51
C ALA A 147 16.17 -20.33 18.60
N ASN A 148 15.38 -19.39 18.07
CA ASN A 148 15.69 -17.96 18.10
C ASN A 148 15.08 -17.22 19.31
N ALA A 149 14.41 -17.92 20.24
CA ALA A 149 13.78 -17.30 21.41
C ALA A 149 14.76 -16.51 22.31
N TRP A 150 16.07 -16.79 22.20
CA TRP A 150 17.11 -16.05 22.92
C TRP A 150 17.17 -14.55 22.55
N ILE A 151 16.70 -14.15 21.36
CA ILE A 151 16.73 -12.75 20.94
C ILE A 151 15.64 -11.90 21.62
N TYR A 152 14.68 -12.53 22.29
CA TYR A 152 13.56 -11.84 22.93
C TYR A 152 13.91 -11.42 24.36
N THR A 153 13.75 -10.13 24.67
CA THR A 153 13.84 -9.58 26.02
C THR A 153 12.52 -9.63 26.80
N ASP A 154 11.40 -9.84 26.09
CA ASP A 154 10.05 -9.99 26.67
C ASP A 154 9.34 -11.20 26.03
N SER A 155 8.08 -11.43 26.36
CA SER A 155 7.18 -12.42 25.76
C SER A 155 6.86 -12.14 24.28
N LEU A 156 6.96 -10.88 23.85
CA LEU A 156 6.60 -10.40 22.53
C LEU A 156 7.70 -9.50 21.95
N ILE A 157 7.81 -9.48 20.62
CA ILE A 157 8.45 -8.39 19.87
C ILE A 157 7.36 -7.65 19.12
N VAL A 158 7.28 -6.34 19.30
CA VAL A 158 6.17 -5.53 18.78
C VAL A 158 6.66 -4.32 18.01
N GLY A 159 5.84 -3.89 17.05
CA GLY A 159 6.00 -2.59 16.40
C GLY A 159 5.40 -1.45 17.23
N ASN A 160 5.41 -0.25 16.67
CA ASN A 160 4.94 0.96 17.33
C ASN A 160 3.46 1.26 17.03
N SER A 161 2.79 0.44 16.21
CA SER A 161 1.40 0.64 15.76
C SER A 161 1.11 2.08 15.35
N PHE A 162 1.98 2.64 14.51
CA PHE A 162 1.86 4.01 14.05
C PHE A 162 0.59 4.19 13.22
N ALA A 163 -0.12 5.29 13.48
CA ALA A 163 -1.37 5.63 12.79
C ALA A 163 -1.14 6.78 11.80
N PRO A 164 -0.64 6.50 10.57
CA PRO A 164 -0.36 7.53 9.60
C PRO A 164 -1.65 8.17 9.08
N LYS A 165 -1.54 9.45 8.69
CA LYS A 165 -2.57 10.18 7.96
C LYS A 165 -2.37 10.01 6.46
N TRP A 166 -3.31 9.35 5.79
CA TRP A 166 -3.27 8.98 4.38
C TRP A 166 -2.99 10.16 3.44
N ASN A 167 -3.58 11.32 3.71
CA ASN A 167 -3.44 12.53 2.90
C ASN A 167 -2.35 13.49 3.40
N LYS A 168 -1.36 12.99 4.17
CA LYS A 168 -0.18 13.74 4.59
C LYS A 168 1.08 13.08 3.98
N VAL A 169 1.51 13.60 2.83
CA VAL A 169 2.63 13.06 2.04
C VAL A 169 3.78 14.07 2.00
N ASP A 170 4.39 14.32 3.16
CA ASP A 170 5.46 15.31 3.35
C ASP A 170 6.77 14.67 3.85
N SER A 171 6.88 13.35 3.72
CA SER A 171 8.02 12.52 4.19
C SER A 171 8.19 12.45 5.71
N THR A 172 7.27 13.02 6.51
CA THR A 172 7.38 13.01 7.99
C THR A 172 6.86 11.72 8.64
N GLN A 173 6.07 10.92 7.91
CA GLN A 173 5.34 9.79 8.48
C GLN A 173 6.04 8.43 8.32
N ALA A 174 6.93 8.29 7.34
CA ALA A 174 7.65 7.05 7.03
C ALA A 174 9.15 7.17 7.35
N VAL A 175 9.48 7.89 8.43
CA VAL A 175 10.87 7.98 8.92
C VAL A 175 11.20 6.72 9.71
N CYS A 176 12.46 6.28 9.66
CA CYS A 176 12.92 5.15 10.48
C CYS A 176 12.60 5.42 11.96
N GLY A 177 12.10 4.40 12.67
CA GLY A 177 11.58 4.56 14.03
C GLY A 177 10.06 4.76 14.11
N SER A 178 9.38 5.15 13.02
CA SER A 178 7.93 5.32 13.03
C SER A 178 7.19 3.99 13.15
N CYS A 179 7.51 3.00 12.30
CA CYS A 179 6.82 1.70 12.31
C CYS A 179 7.27 0.80 13.47
N HIS A 180 8.57 0.80 13.78
CA HIS A 180 9.16 0.07 14.89
C HIS A 180 10.42 0.79 15.36
N LEU A 181 10.80 0.60 16.63
CA LEU A 181 12.09 1.08 17.14
C LEU A 181 13.26 0.31 16.51
N LEU A 182 14.48 0.80 16.72
CA LEU A 182 15.71 0.17 16.23
C LEU A 182 16.58 -0.26 17.42
N PRO A 183 16.47 -1.53 17.91
CA PRO A 183 15.59 -2.60 17.43
C PRO A 183 14.15 -2.45 17.94
N PRO A 184 13.18 -3.23 17.39
CA PRO A 184 11.80 -3.22 17.87
C PRO A 184 11.68 -3.52 19.36
N THR A 185 10.62 -3.04 20.00
CA THR A 185 10.37 -3.29 21.43
C THR A 185 10.28 -4.79 21.69
N GLY A 186 10.99 -5.27 22.72
CA GLY A 186 11.06 -6.69 23.06
C GLY A 186 12.18 -7.47 22.35
N HIS A 187 12.90 -6.85 21.43
CA HIS A 187 14.06 -7.43 20.74
C HIS A 187 15.37 -7.01 21.43
N GLN A 188 16.29 -7.95 21.63
CA GLN A 188 17.61 -7.65 22.18
C GLN A 188 18.38 -6.70 21.26
N ASN A 189 18.96 -5.65 21.83
CA ASN A 189 19.97 -4.86 21.14
C ASN A 189 21.34 -5.53 21.31
N ALA A 190 21.77 -6.27 20.29
CA ALA A 190 23.06 -6.96 20.30
C ALA A 190 24.20 -5.93 20.43
N GLY A 191 24.82 -5.90 21.62
CA GLY A 191 25.94 -5.01 21.93
C GLY A 191 25.54 -3.58 22.35
N ASN A 192 24.26 -3.30 22.62
CA ASN A 192 23.74 -1.95 22.89
C ASN A 192 24.11 -0.94 21.79
N ASP A 193 24.07 -1.38 20.54
CA ASP A 193 24.46 -0.58 19.40
C ASP A 193 23.39 0.50 19.12
N PRO A 194 23.73 1.80 19.24
CA PRO A 194 22.80 2.88 18.96
C PRO A 194 22.62 3.16 17.47
N ASN A 195 23.48 2.61 16.61
CA ASN A 195 23.58 2.96 15.19
C ASN A 195 23.18 1.83 14.23
N ALA A 196 22.62 0.73 14.75
CA ALA A 196 22.18 -0.42 13.95
C ALA A 196 23.30 -1.12 13.11
N THR A 197 24.57 -0.86 13.39
CA THR A 197 25.73 -1.52 12.75
C THR A 197 25.76 -3.03 12.99
N THR A 198 25.24 -3.50 14.13
CA THR A 198 25.16 -4.93 14.47
C THR A 198 23.97 -5.62 13.83
N CYS A 199 22.96 -4.88 13.34
CA CYS A 199 21.78 -5.44 12.69
C CYS A 199 22.15 -6.29 11.47
N ALA A 200 23.09 -5.81 10.64
CA ALA A 200 23.57 -6.52 9.46
C ALA A 200 24.24 -7.87 9.77
N THR A 201 24.67 -8.11 11.02
CA THR A 201 25.24 -9.42 11.42
C THR A 201 24.18 -10.51 11.36
N CYS A 202 22.97 -10.21 11.85
CA CYS A 202 21.85 -11.15 11.88
C CYS A 202 20.89 -10.92 10.71
N HIS A 203 20.82 -9.73 10.12
CA HIS A 203 19.93 -9.38 9.00
C HIS A 203 20.69 -8.97 7.72
N PRO A 204 21.75 -9.71 7.30
CA PRO A 204 22.63 -9.30 6.20
C PRO A 204 21.95 -9.27 4.82
N GLY A 205 20.75 -9.86 4.71
CA GLY A 205 19.95 -9.80 3.49
C GLY A 205 18.97 -8.63 3.45
N VAL A 206 18.79 -7.90 4.55
CA VAL A 206 17.79 -6.80 4.64
C VAL A 206 18.47 -5.46 4.78
N VAL A 207 19.47 -5.35 5.67
CA VAL A 207 20.13 -4.09 6.00
C VAL A 207 21.66 -4.20 5.93
N ASP A 208 22.32 -3.11 5.51
CA ASP A 208 23.77 -2.97 5.56
C ASP A 208 24.27 -2.48 6.94
N VAL A 209 25.60 -2.36 7.07
CA VAL A 209 26.27 -1.89 8.29
C VAL A 209 25.96 -0.43 8.64
N ASN A 210 25.38 0.34 7.72
CA ASN A 210 24.95 1.72 7.95
C ASN A 210 23.45 1.82 8.27
N GLY A 211 22.74 0.68 8.35
CA GLY A 211 21.30 0.64 8.57
C GLY A 211 20.45 0.95 7.33
N ASN A 212 21.04 0.99 6.13
CA ASN A 212 20.28 1.14 4.89
C ASN A 212 19.62 -0.17 4.50
N ILE A 213 18.38 -0.11 4.01
CA ILE A 213 17.72 -1.26 3.40
C ILE A 213 18.39 -1.56 2.06
N ILE A 214 18.91 -2.77 1.91
CA ILE A 214 19.62 -3.23 0.69
C ILE A 214 18.77 -4.17 -0.17
N ASP A 215 17.71 -4.75 0.40
CA ASP A 215 16.72 -5.55 -0.33
C ASP A 215 15.32 -5.21 0.17
N GLN A 216 14.61 -4.40 -0.62
CA GLN A 216 13.24 -3.98 -0.33
C GLN A 216 12.25 -5.16 -0.34
N THR A 217 12.56 -6.25 -1.04
CA THR A 217 11.67 -7.43 -1.07
C THR A 217 11.64 -8.18 0.26
N LYS A 218 12.61 -7.87 1.14
CA LYS A 218 12.74 -8.48 2.47
C LYS A 218 12.34 -7.58 3.62
N HIS A 219 12.05 -6.31 3.37
CA HIS A 219 11.58 -5.38 4.40
C HIS A 219 10.08 -5.16 4.24
N ILE A 220 9.32 -5.45 5.31
CA ILE A 220 7.84 -5.39 5.32
C ILE A 220 7.22 -6.46 4.38
N ASN A 221 7.62 -7.72 4.54
CA ASN A 221 7.13 -8.84 3.69
C ASN A 221 6.42 -9.96 4.48
N GLY A 222 6.21 -9.79 5.79
CA GLY A 222 5.61 -10.83 6.64
C GLY A 222 6.57 -11.96 7.01
N VAL A 223 7.87 -11.88 6.70
CA VAL A 223 8.85 -12.92 6.99
C VAL A 223 9.89 -12.41 7.97
N LYS A 224 10.28 -13.27 8.91
CA LYS A 224 11.40 -13.03 9.85
C LYS A 224 12.73 -13.28 9.12
N ASN A 225 13.13 -12.34 8.29
CA ASN A 225 14.35 -12.44 7.48
C ASN A 225 15.61 -12.28 8.34
N ALA A 226 16.27 -13.39 8.69
CA ALA A 226 17.51 -13.41 9.45
C ALA A 226 18.48 -14.46 8.88
N PHE A 227 19.78 -14.23 9.11
CA PHE A 227 20.91 -15.05 8.68
C PHE A 227 20.92 -15.31 7.16
N GLY A 228 20.52 -14.30 6.37
CA GLY A 228 20.55 -14.32 4.91
C GLY A 228 19.31 -14.89 4.22
N ASN A 229 18.35 -15.42 4.98
CA ASN A 229 17.07 -15.89 4.44
C ASN A 229 16.08 -14.75 4.34
#